data_AF-A0A564THJ8-F1
#
_entry.id   AF-A0A564THJ8-F1
#
_cell.length_a   1.000
_cell.length_b   1.000
_cell.length_c   1.000
_cell.angle_alpha   90.00
_cell.angle_beta   90.00
_cell.angle_gamma   90.00
#
_symmetry.space_group_name_H-M   'P 1'
#
loop_
_entity.id
_entity.type
_entity.pdbx_description
1 polymer ?
#
loop_
_entity_poly.entity_id
_entity_poly.type
_entity_poly.pdbx_seq_one_letter_code
_entity_poly.pdbx_strand_id
1 'polypeptide(L)'
;MDRLGRKRNVQTKTRKVNVHRDCRVKVDFTMAGYHWIMHNHDEDINSPSCPHCHATDSPKVYKLDVYTGKYFEYPGEKYKGKISRQEMKKMWKQKDFLENVLRERQWYEDTYRKINPERYPPLPPLPIVLKHSKLSVRVTKRWIRNNIRKLNSCTHSMQ
;
A
#
# COMPACT_ATOMS: atom_id res chain seq x y z
N MET A 1 -1.75 38.57 -39.74
CA MET A 1 -0.39 38.36 -39.21
C MET A 1 -0.35 39.23 -37.95
N ASP A 2 -0.31 38.77 -36.70
CA ASP A 2 0.31 37.57 -36.16
C ASP A 2 -0.37 37.06 -34.88
N ARG A 3 -0.25 35.74 -34.69
CA ARG A 3 -0.81 34.92 -33.62
C ARG A 3 0.20 34.74 -32.48
N LEU A 4 -0.37 34.73 -31.27
CA LEU A 4 -0.08 33.82 -30.14
C LEU A 4 1.31 33.89 -29.45
N GLY A 5 1.27 34.09 -28.13
CA GLY A 5 2.42 33.78 -27.28
C GLY A 5 2.24 33.97 -25.77
N ARG A 6 1.03 33.83 -25.20
CA ARG A 6 0.80 33.99 -23.75
C ARG A 6 1.35 32.77 -22.98
N LYS A 7 2.63 32.81 -22.59
CA LYS A 7 3.27 31.78 -21.75
C LYS A 7 2.68 31.86 -20.33
N ARG A 8 1.80 30.91 -20.00
CA ARG A 8 1.30 30.69 -18.63
C ARG A 8 2.44 30.08 -17.80
N ASN A 9 2.89 30.84 -16.81
CA ASN A 9 3.86 30.38 -15.81
C ASN A 9 3.14 29.40 -14.86
N VAL A 10 3.20 28.10 -15.17
CA VAL A 10 2.67 27.05 -14.28
C VAL A 10 3.68 26.89 -13.16
N GLN A 11 3.44 27.59 -12.06
CA GLN A 11 4.17 27.40 -10.80
C GLN A 11 3.88 25.97 -10.33
N THR A 12 4.77 25.04 -10.68
CA THR A 12 4.78 23.69 -10.16
C THR A 12 4.97 23.77 -8.66
N LYS A 13 3.86 23.69 -7.91
CA LYS A 13 3.88 23.42 -6.48
C LYS A 13 4.51 22.04 -6.29
N THR A 14 5.83 21.98 -6.24
CA THR A 14 6.57 20.86 -5.65
C THR A 14 6.19 20.82 -4.18
N ARG A 15 5.15 20.05 -3.86
CA ARG A 15 4.91 19.60 -2.50
C ARG A 15 6.18 18.88 -2.05
N LYS A 16 6.96 19.53 -1.18
CA LYS A 16 7.96 18.86 -0.35
C LYS A 16 7.18 17.86 0.50
N VAL A 17 7.22 16.59 0.12
CA VAL A 17 6.65 15.52 0.92
C VAL A 17 7.62 15.31 2.07
N ASN A 18 7.22 15.69 3.29
CA ASN A 18 7.97 15.36 4.50
C ASN A 18 8.08 13.83 4.57
N VAL A 19 9.30 13.31 4.41
CA VAL A 19 9.64 11.87 4.36
C VAL A 19 9.68 11.25 5.77
N HIS A 20 9.18 11.97 6.77
CA HIS A 20 9.02 11.55 8.16
C HIS A 20 7.59 11.80 8.62
N ARG A 21 6.64 11.08 8.03
CA ARG A 21 5.29 10.99 8.59
C ARG A 21 4.92 9.53 8.59
N ASP A 22 4.67 9.02 9.80
CA ASP A 22 4.09 7.74 10.17
C ASP A 22 3.89 6.78 8.98
N CYS A 23 4.69 5.72 8.97
CA CYS A 23 4.73 4.66 7.97
C CYS A 23 3.45 3.79 7.99
N ARG A 24 2.28 4.43 7.97
CA ARG A 24 0.98 3.79 8.11
C ARG A 24 -0.05 4.47 7.22
N VAL A 25 -0.87 3.70 6.53
CA VAL A 25 -2.02 4.20 5.76
C VAL A 25 -3.30 3.91 6.54
N LYS A 26 -3.95 4.95 7.06
CA LYS A 26 -5.28 4.84 7.67
C LYS A 26 -6.34 4.76 6.58
N VAL A 27 -7.30 3.86 6.70
CA VAL A 27 -8.47 3.82 5.83
C VAL A 27 -9.45 4.91 6.27
N ASP A 28 -9.83 5.79 5.35
CA ASP A 28 -10.57 7.05 5.63
C ASP A 28 -12.06 6.82 5.96
N PHE A 29 -12.49 5.56 6.01
CA PHE A 29 -13.85 5.15 6.28
C PHE A 29 -13.85 3.83 7.04
N THR A 30 -14.94 3.55 7.75
CA THR A 30 -15.08 2.29 8.47
C THR A 30 -15.37 1.14 7.51
N MET A 31 -14.83 -0.04 7.81
CA MET A 31 -15.18 -1.28 7.11
C MET A 31 -15.58 -2.33 8.13
N ALA A 32 -16.71 -3.00 7.91
CA ALA A 32 -17.30 -3.93 8.87
C ALA A 32 -17.47 -3.32 10.29
N GLY A 33 -17.69 -2.01 10.38
CA GLY A 33 -17.87 -1.28 11.64
C GLY A 33 -16.59 -0.84 12.35
N TYR A 34 -15.40 -1.07 11.77
CA TYR A 34 -14.12 -0.72 12.38
C TYR A 34 -13.30 0.26 11.53
N HIS A 35 -12.44 1.04 12.17
CA HIS A 35 -11.36 1.80 11.56
C HIS A 35 -10.14 0.90 11.33
N TRP A 36 -9.52 1.02 10.16
CA TRP A 36 -8.41 0.15 9.75
C TRP A 36 -7.15 0.95 9.43
N ILE A 37 -5.99 0.39 9.72
CA ILE A 37 -4.69 0.96 9.41
C ILE A 37 -3.74 -0.09 8.86
N MET A 38 -3.08 0.20 7.74
CA MET A 38 -1.99 -0.61 7.21
C MET A 38 -0.67 -0.11 7.79
N HIS A 39 0.13 -1.00 8.35
CA HIS A 39 1.48 -0.70 8.82
C HIS A 39 2.49 -1.07 7.75
N ASN A 40 3.62 -0.34 7.70
CA ASN A 40 4.74 -0.74 6.86
C ASN A 40 5.69 -1.66 7.62
N HIS A 41 6.27 -2.60 6.89
CA HIS A 41 7.23 -3.59 7.37
C HIS A 41 6.73 -4.32 8.61
N ASP A 42 5.48 -4.78 8.53
CA ASP A 42 4.84 -5.51 9.61
C ASP A 42 5.57 -6.84 9.86
N GLU A 43 5.92 -7.12 11.12
CA GLU A 43 6.63 -8.35 11.51
C GLU A 43 5.76 -9.61 11.31
N ASP A 44 4.43 -9.45 11.34
CA ASP A 44 3.45 -10.52 11.22
C ASP A 44 3.11 -10.85 9.75
N ILE A 45 4.16 -11.10 8.97
CA ILE A 45 4.17 -11.13 7.50
C ILE A 45 3.09 -12.05 6.89
N ASN A 46 2.85 -13.21 7.48
CA ASN A 46 1.94 -14.23 6.91
C ASN A 46 0.57 -14.29 7.60
N SER A 47 0.26 -13.34 8.50
CA SER A 47 -0.89 -13.45 9.39
C SER A 47 -1.78 -12.20 9.33
N PRO A 48 -2.81 -12.12 8.45
CA PRO A 48 -3.31 -13.13 7.51
C PRO A 48 -2.73 -13.03 6.09
N SER A 49 -2.03 -11.94 5.78
CA SER A 49 -1.42 -11.69 4.47
C SER A 49 -0.34 -10.61 4.56
N CYS A 50 0.57 -10.57 3.59
CA CYS A 50 1.44 -9.42 3.37
C CYS A 50 0.95 -8.62 2.14
N PRO A 51 0.55 -7.34 2.28
CA PRO A 51 0.31 -6.62 3.54
C PRO A 51 -1.05 -7.00 4.16
N HIS A 52 -1.31 -6.51 5.37
CA HIS A 52 -2.60 -6.59 6.04
C HIS A 52 -2.94 -5.25 6.72
N CYS A 53 -4.21 -5.07 7.10
CA CYS A 53 -4.63 -3.93 7.92
C CYS A 53 -5.00 -4.38 9.33
N HIS A 54 -4.79 -3.51 10.31
CA HIS A 54 -5.18 -3.70 11.71
C HIS A 54 -6.39 -2.84 12.06
N ALA A 55 -7.34 -3.39 12.80
CA ALA A 55 -8.42 -2.60 13.38
C ALA A 55 -7.91 -1.76 14.56
N THR A 56 -8.27 -0.48 14.62
CA THR A 56 -7.77 0.44 15.66
C THR A 56 -8.74 0.71 16.79
N ASP A 57 -10.02 0.42 16.59
CA ASP A 57 -11.15 0.76 17.46
C ASP A 57 -11.94 -0.49 17.92
N SER A 58 -11.30 -1.65 17.87
CA SER A 58 -11.86 -2.91 18.32
C SER A 58 -11.34 -3.27 19.72
N PRO A 59 -12.16 -3.87 20.59
CA PRO A 59 -11.70 -4.43 21.88
C PRO A 59 -10.73 -5.61 21.70
N LYS A 60 -10.60 -6.14 20.47
CA LYS A 60 -9.73 -7.25 20.11
C LYS A 60 -8.85 -6.89 18.92
N VAL A 61 -7.69 -7.51 18.80
CA VAL A 61 -6.81 -7.33 17.65
C VAL A 61 -7.44 -8.04 16.44
N TYR A 62 -7.93 -7.26 15.48
CA TYR A 62 -8.39 -7.78 14.19
C TYR A 62 -7.42 -7.44 13.08
N LYS A 63 -7.16 -8.42 12.22
CA LYS A 63 -6.31 -8.28 11.04
C LYS A 63 -7.11 -8.62 9.78
N LEU A 64 -7.02 -7.75 8.79
CA LEU A 64 -7.72 -7.84 7.51
C LEU A 64 -6.76 -8.29 6.41
N ASP A 65 -7.12 -9.37 5.72
CA ASP A 65 -6.52 -9.76 4.46
C ASP A 65 -7.01 -8.81 3.35
N VAL A 66 -6.09 -8.01 2.81
CA VAL A 66 -6.40 -6.97 1.81
C VAL A 66 -6.80 -7.56 0.45
N TYR A 67 -6.47 -8.82 0.18
CA TYR A 67 -6.73 -9.51 -1.09
C TYR A 67 -8.08 -10.21 -1.11
N THR A 68 -8.53 -10.73 0.04
CA THR A 68 -9.82 -11.44 0.12
C THR A 68 -10.90 -10.63 0.81
N GLY A 69 -10.52 -9.62 1.59
CA GLY A 69 -11.42 -8.85 2.46
C GLY A 69 -11.86 -9.61 3.71
N LYS A 70 -11.33 -10.81 3.97
CA LYS A 70 -11.62 -11.56 5.20
C LYS A 70 -10.81 -10.97 6.35
N TYR A 71 -11.38 -10.92 7.55
CA TYR A 71 -10.66 -10.51 8.74
C TYR A 71 -10.79 -11.53 9.87
N PHE A 72 -9.75 -11.56 10.69
CA PHE A 72 -9.48 -12.59 11.68
C PHE A 72 -9.15 -11.95 13.03
N GLU A 73 -9.52 -12.60 14.11
CA GLU A 73 -9.09 -12.28 15.48
C GLU A 73 -7.70 -12.87 15.75
N TYR A 74 -6.85 -12.07 16.37
CA TYR A 74 -5.51 -12.43 16.79
C TYR A 74 -5.40 -12.31 18.33
N PRO A 75 -4.69 -13.23 19.01
CA PRO A 75 -3.95 -14.40 18.48
C PRO A 75 -4.87 -15.56 18.05
N GLY A 76 -4.34 -16.43 17.17
CA GLY A 76 -5.01 -17.69 16.77
C GLY A 76 -5.78 -17.65 15.44
N GLU A 77 -5.73 -16.54 14.69
CA GLU A 77 -6.29 -16.40 13.34
C GLU A 77 -7.75 -16.87 13.21
N LYS A 78 -8.57 -16.59 14.22
CA LYS A 78 -9.97 -17.02 14.22
C LYS A 78 -10.78 -16.16 13.26
N TYR A 79 -11.35 -16.75 12.21
CA TYR A 79 -12.19 -16.04 11.25
C TYR A 79 -13.35 -15.31 11.94
N LYS A 80 -13.57 -14.04 11.57
CA LYS A 80 -14.63 -13.20 12.14
C LYS A 80 -15.63 -12.67 11.15
N GLY A 81 -15.20 -12.43 9.93
CA GLY A 81 -16.08 -11.92 8.92
C GLY A 81 -15.34 -11.48 7.68
N LYS A 82 -16.08 -10.78 6.83
CA LYS A 82 -15.59 -10.30 5.56
C LYS A 82 -16.17 -8.91 5.29
N ILE A 83 -15.31 -7.97 4.91
CA ILE A 83 -15.78 -6.67 4.42
C ILE A 83 -16.55 -6.86 3.12
N SER A 84 -17.53 -6.00 2.88
CA SER A 84 -18.29 -5.99 1.64
C SER A 84 -17.40 -5.71 0.43
N ARG A 85 -17.86 -6.15 -0.75
CA ARG A 85 -17.19 -5.86 -2.01
C ARG A 85 -17.07 -4.35 -2.29
N GLN A 86 -18.03 -3.56 -1.81
CA GLN A 86 -18.03 -2.10 -1.98
C GLN A 86 -16.96 -1.44 -1.12
N GLU A 87 -16.86 -1.82 0.16
CA GLU A 87 -15.80 -1.37 1.07
C GLU A 87 -14.43 -1.74 0.52
N MET A 88 -14.24 -2.98 0.11
CA MET A 88 -12.99 -3.43 -0.51
C MET A 88 -12.62 -2.57 -1.72
N LYS A 89 -13.56 -2.35 -2.65
CA LYS A 89 -13.33 -1.48 -3.82
C LYS A 89 -12.99 -0.04 -3.42
N LYS A 90 -13.62 0.50 -2.38
CA LYS A 90 -13.38 1.86 -1.90
C LYS A 90 -11.99 1.98 -1.26
N MET A 91 -11.56 0.97 -0.50
CA MET A 91 -10.24 0.88 0.14
C MET A 91 -9.14 0.88 -0.91
N TRP A 92 -9.23 0.01 -1.92
CA TRP A 92 -8.25 -0.06 -3.02
C TRP A 92 -8.19 1.20 -3.89
N LYS A 93 -9.23 2.03 -3.87
CA LYS A 93 -9.27 3.32 -4.58
C LYS A 93 -8.76 4.49 -3.74
N GLN A 94 -8.60 4.30 -2.44
CA GLN A 94 -8.15 5.37 -1.56
C GLN A 94 -6.73 5.81 -1.97
N LYS A 95 -6.49 7.11 -1.82
CA LYS A 95 -5.19 7.70 -2.06
C LYS A 95 -4.13 6.98 -1.20
N ASP A 96 -2.96 6.75 -1.79
CA ASP A 96 -1.77 6.16 -1.15
C ASP A 96 -1.91 4.67 -0.74
N PHE A 97 -3.11 4.08 -0.67
CA PHE A 97 -3.32 2.69 -0.27
C PHE A 97 -2.63 1.69 -1.22
N LEU A 98 -2.89 1.80 -2.54
CA LEU A 98 -2.25 0.94 -3.54
C LEU A 98 -0.72 1.11 -3.55
N GLU A 99 -0.24 2.35 -3.41
CA GLU A 99 1.21 2.62 -3.37
C GLU A 99 1.85 1.94 -2.16
N ASN A 100 1.18 1.97 -1.01
CA ASN A 100 1.66 1.32 0.19
C ASN A 100 1.65 -0.21 0.04
N VAL A 101 0.59 -0.78 -0.54
CA VAL A 101 0.55 -2.21 -0.84
C VAL A 101 1.73 -2.63 -1.72
N LEU A 102 2.02 -1.86 -2.78
CA LEU A 102 3.14 -2.17 -3.66
C LEU A 102 4.50 -2.09 -2.94
N ARG A 103 4.65 -1.12 -2.02
CA ARG A 103 5.86 -0.98 -1.21
C ARG A 103 6.06 -2.18 -0.29
N GLU A 104 5.02 -2.61 0.42
CA GLU A 104 5.06 -3.76 1.31
C GLU A 104 5.33 -5.07 0.57
N ARG A 105 4.69 -5.25 -0.59
CA ARG A 105 4.98 -6.42 -1.46
C ARG A 105 6.42 -6.44 -1.93
N GLN A 106 6.98 -5.29 -2.30
CA GLN A 106 8.39 -5.20 -2.70
C GLN A 106 9.32 -5.54 -1.54
N TRP A 107 9.04 -5.00 -0.34
CA TRP A 107 9.78 -5.32 0.88
C TRP A 107 9.73 -6.82 1.22
N TYR A 108 8.55 -7.45 1.11
CA TYR A 108 8.38 -8.90 1.28
C TYR A 108 9.26 -9.71 0.33
N GLU A 109 9.23 -9.35 -0.95
CA GLU A 109 10.02 -10.01 -1.99
C GLU A 109 11.52 -9.88 -1.72
N ASP A 110 11.97 -8.67 -1.38
CA ASP A 110 13.38 -8.36 -1.17
C ASP A 110 13.95 -8.97 0.12
N THR A 111 13.16 -8.99 1.19
CA THR A 111 13.62 -9.34 2.54
C THR A 111 13.41 -10.82 2.87
N TYR A 112 12.31 -11.42 2.41
CA TYR A 112 11.93 -12.77 2.83
C TYR A 112 11.96 -13.76 1.68
N ARG A 113 11.18 -13.51 0.63
CA ARG A 113 10.96 -14.51 -0.44
C ARG A 113 12.22 -14.78 -1.26
N LYS A 114 13.03 -13.78 -1.59
CA LYS A 114 14.30 -14.00 -2.30
C LYS A 114 15.30 -14.85 -1.51
N ILE A 115 15.27 -14.75 -0.18
CA ILE A 115 16.19 -15.48 0.70
C ILE A 115 15.69 -16.90 0.96
N ASN A 116 14.39 -17.06 1.22
CA ASN A 116 13.79 -18.35 1.51
C ASN A 116 12.42 -18.50 0.82
N PRO A 117 12.40 -18.88 -0.47
CA PRO A 117 11.15 -19.00 -1.24
C PRO A 117 10.27 -20.18 -0.81
N GLU A 118 10.83 -21.18 -0.12
CA GLU A 118 10.09 -22.33 0.40
C GLU A 118 9.22 -21.94 1.59
N ARG A 119 9.77 -21.13 2.52
CA ARG A 119 9.03 -20.60 3.66
C ARG A 119 8.07 -19.46 3.29
N TYR A 120 8.43 -18.67 2.27
CA TYR A 120 7.73 -17.45 1.89
C TYR A 120 7.20 -17.54 0.44
N PRO A 121 5.95 -18.02 0.26
CA PRO A 121 5.39 -18.24 -1.06
C PRO A 121 5.12 -16.93 -1.82
N PRO A 122 4.95 -16.98 -3.16
CA PRO A 122 4.58 -15.81 -3.94
C PRO A 122 3.24 -15.21 -3.45
N LEU A 123 3.21 -13.89 -3.30
CA LEU A 123 2.00 -13.18 -2.85
C LEU A 123 0.88 -13.24 -3.90
N PRO A 124 -0.40 -13.26 -3.48
CA PRO A 124 -1.54 -13.31 -4.41
C PRO A 124 -1.49 -12.20 -5.46
N PRO A 125 -2.05 -12.40 -6.67
CA PRO A 125 -2.15 -11.33 -7.66
C PRO A 125 -3.01 -10.19 -7.12
N LEU A 126 -2.67 -8.95 -7.48
CA LEU A 126 -3.48 -7.79 -7.09
C LEU A 126 -4.87 -7.89 -7.72
N PRO A 127 -5.95 -7.57 -6.97
CA PRO A 127 -7.29 -7.56 -7.53
C PRO A 127 -7.34 -6.53 -8.67
N ILE A 128 -7.77 -6.97 -9.85
CA ILE A 128 -7.83 -6.17 -11.08
C ILE A 128 -8.89 -5.06 -10.91
N VAL A 129 -8.57 -3.98 -10.19
CA VAL A 129 -9.43 -2.79 -10.05
C VAL A 129 -9.08 -1.73 -11.10
N LEU A 130 -8.10 -1.99 -11.96
CA LEU A 130 -7.70 -1.10 -13.06
C LEU A 130 -8.46 -1.44 -14.35
N LYS A 131 -9.77 -1.22 -14.39
CA LYS A 131 -10.46 -1.04 -15.67
C LYS A 131 -10.95 0.41 -15.78
N HIS A 132 -10.22 1.16 -16.61
CA HIS A 132 -10.52 2.48 -17.18
C HIS A 132 -10.53 3.70 -16.24
N SER A 133 -9.35 4.13 -15.81
CA SER A 133 -9.03 5.56 -15.85
C SER A 133 -7.95 5.76 -16.90
N LYS A 134 -8.00 6.84 -17.68
CA LYS A 134 -7.00 7.20 -18.71
C LYS A 134 -5.61 7.53 -18.13
N LEU A 135 -5.27 7.01 -16.97
CA LEU A 135 -3.96 7.07 -16.33
C LEU A 135 -3.49 5.64 -16.10
N SER A 136 -3.13 4.96 -17.18
CA SER A 136 -2.22 3.82 -17.08
C SER A 136 -0.92 4.37 -16.49
N VAL A 137 -0.69 4.18 -15.19
CA VAL A 137 0.65 4.35 -14.65
C VAL A 137 1.46 3.21 -15.25
N ARG A 138 2.12 3.49 -16.39
CA ARG A 138 3.15 2.61 -16.93
C ARG A 138 4.27 2.60 -15.91
N VAL A 139 4.31 1.55 -15.10
CA VAL A 139 5.47 1.25 -14.26
C VAL A 139 6.59 0.84 -15.21
N THR A 140 7.36 1.82 -15.66
CA THR A 140 8.51 1.60 -16.52
C THR A 140 9.70 1.12 -15.66
N LYS A 141 10.62 0.35 -16.25
CA LYS A 141 11.90 0.00 -15.61
C LYS A 141 12.64 1.24 -15.07
N ARG A 142 12.38 2.43 -15.64
CA ARG A 142 12.93 3.73 -15.19
C ARG A 142 12.30 4.23 -13.89
N TRP A 143 10.98 4.05 -13.71
CA TRP A 143 10.29 4.41 -12.46
C TRP A 143 10.78 3.57 -11.28
N ILE A 144 10.98 2.27 -11.50
CA ILE A 144 11.57 1.34 -10.52
C ILE A 144 12.98 1.79 -10.15
N ARG A 145 13.84 2.05 -11.16
CA ARG A 145 15.24 2.49 -10.94
C ARG A 145 15.34 3.81 -10.16
N ASN A 146 14.45 4.76 -10.43
CA ASN A 146 14.44 6.06 -9.76
C ASN A 146 13.98 5.96 -8.30
N ASN A 147 13.10 5.03 -7.95
CA ASN A 147 12.70 4.80 -6.57
C ASN A 147 13.74 3.97 -5.79
N ILE A 148 14.42 3.01 -6.43
CA ILE A 148 15.58 2.30 -5.83
C ILE A 148 16.69 3.30 -5.46
N ARG A 149 16.99 4.27 -6.33
CA ARG A 149 17.97 5.33 -6.02
C ARG A 149 17.55 6.21 -4.83
N LYS A 150 16.25 6.45 -4.64
CA LYS A 150 15.74 7.19 -3.47
C LYS A 150 15.80 6.37 -2.17
N LEU A 151 15.59 5.07 -2.25
CA LEU A 151 15.79 4.16 -1.11
C LEU A 151 17.28 4.09 -0.71
N ASN A 152 18.19 4.00 -1.67
CA ASN A 152 19.64 3.95 -1.40
C ASN A 152 20.22 5.30 -0.94
N SER A 153 19.55 6.43 -1.22
CA SER A 153 19.93 7.73 -0.63
C SER A 153 19.46 7.88 0.82
N CYS A 154 18.53 7.05 1.29
CA CYS A 154 18.15 7.01 2.71
C CYS A 154 19.10 6.17 3.56
N THR A 155 19.91 5.27 2.96
CA THR A 155 20.90 4.46 3.69
C THR A 155 22.26 5.15 3.82
N HIS A 156 22.55 6.20 3.03
CA HIS A 156 23.81 6.96 3.11
C HIS A 156 23.78 8.20 4.02
N SER A 157 22.64 8.51 4.65
CA SER A 157 22.53 9.63 5.61
C SER A 157 22.59 9.18 7.07
N MET A 158 23.09 7.96 7.33
CA MET A 158 23.46 7.47 8.66
C MET A 158 24.92 7.01 8.66
N GLN A 159 25.83 7.96 8.46
CA GLN A 159 27.19 7.93 8.96
C GLN A 159 27.48 9.26 9.63
#